data_AF-A0AA49GJ85-F1
#
_entry.id   AF-A0AA49GJ85-F1
#
_cell.length_a   1.000
_cell.length_b   1.000
_cell.length_c   1.000
_cell.angle_alpha   90.00
_cell.angle_beta   90.00
_cell.angle_gamma   90.00
#
_symmetry.space_group_name_H-M   'P 1'
#
loop_
_entity.id
_entity.type
_entity.pdbx_description
1 polymer ?
#
loop_
_entity_poly.entity_id
_entity_poly.type
_entity_poly.pdbx_seq_one_letter_code
_entity_poly.pdbx_strand_id
1 'polypeptide(L)'
;MIRIQFKEQDIQALRYERFHNPSARVQQKMEALFLKSKELPHREICRICEISKTTLITYLKEYKHGGIKKLKEETKYRGPAKEVKSTTKGFSGYVPDESIPSSYISEDKQELQYA
;
A
#
# COMPACT_ATOMS: atom_id res chain seq x y z
N MET A 1 17.80 -17.95 5.15
CA MET A 1 16.41 -17.47 5.35
C MET A 1 16.34 -16.89 6.77
N ILE A 2 16.04 -15.60 6.93
CA ILE A 2 16.05 -14.96 8.25
C ILE A 2 14.76 -15.36 8.98
N ARG A 3 14.89 -16.02 10.14
CA ARG A 3 13.77 -16.29 11.03
C ARG A 3 13.66 -15.12 12.02
N ILE A 4 12.48 -14.52 12.08
CA ILE A 4 12.18 -13.40 12.97
C ILE A 4 10.89 -13.74 13.69
N GLN A 5 10.87 -13.56 15.01
CA GLN A 5 9.66 -13.61 15.80
C GLN A 5 9.08 -12.20 15.87
N PHE A 6 7.83 -12.05 15.48
CA PHE A 6 7.10 -10.79 15.58
C PHE A 6 6.33 -10.78 16.89
N LYS A 7 6.39 -9.67 17.62
CA LYS A 7 5.54 -9.45 18.80
C LYS A 7 4.13 -9.10 18.34
N GLU A 8 3.11 -9.49 19.10
CA GLU A 8 1.71 -9.19 18.75
C GLU A 8 1.45 -7.68 18.60
N GLN A 9 2.07 -6.87 19.47
CA GLN A 9 2.03 -5.41 19.41
C GLN A 9 2.58 -4.88 18.09
N ASP A 10 3.66 -5.48 17.59
CA ASP A 10 4.26 -5.09 16.31
C ASP A 10 3.38 -5.52 15.14
N ILE A 11 2.76 -6.70 15.21
CA ILE A 11 1.82 -7.16 14.16
C ILE A 11 0.65 -6.18 14.03
N GLN A 12 0.10 -5.71 15.16
CA GLN A 12 -0.99 -4.74 15.15
C GLN A 12 -0.54 -3.39 14.59
N ALA A 13 0.65 -2.92 14.96
CA ALA A 13 1.22 -1.69 14.42
C ALA A 13 1.51 -1.79 12.91
N LEU A 14 2.08 -2.91 12.44
CA LEU A 14 2.28 -3.19 11.00
C LEU A 14 0.95 -3.16 10.23
N ARG A 15 -0.11 -3.77 10.80
CA ARG A 15 -1.45 -3.81 10.20
C ARG A 15 -2.06 -2.42 10.05
N TYR A 16 -1.85 -1.54 11.03
CA TYR A 16 -2.37 -0.18 11.01
C TYR A 16 -1.57 0.72 10.05
N GLU A 17 -0.25 0.71 10.19
CA GLU A 17 0.67 1.60 9.46
C GLU A 17 0.71 1.36 7.95
N ARG A 18 0.41 0.13 7.49
CA ARG A 18 0.38 -0.17 6.05
C ARG A 18 -0.62 0.68 5.25
N PHE A 19 -1.63 1.26 5.91
CA PHE A 19 -2.62 2.13 5.26
C PHE A 19 -2.55 3.60 5.71
N HIS A 20 -2.04 3.86 6.91
CA HIS A 20 -2.11 5.19 7.52
C HIS A 20 -0.79 5.97 7.47
N ASN A 21 0.32 5.33 7.07
CA ASN A 21 1.60 6.03 7.00
C ASN A 21 1.62 6.99 5.81
N PRO A 22 2.07 8.26 5.94
CA PRO A 22 2.12 9.20 4.82
C PRO A 22 3.06 8.77 3.68
N SER A 23 4.05 7.92 3.95
CA SER A 23 4.99 7.46 2.93
C SER A 23 4.58 6.12 2.35
N ALA A 24 4.26 6.08 1.05
CA ALA A 24 3.97 4.83 0.32
C ALA A 24 5.09 3.78 0.46
N ARG A 25 6.35 4.23 0.57
CA ARG A 25 7.48 3.30 0.76
C ARG A 25 7.50 2.71 2.16
N VAL A 26 7.10 3.46 3.19
CA VAL A 26 6.92 2.91 4.53
C VAL A 26 5.72 1.96 4.52
N GLN A 27 4.60 2.32 3.89
CA GLN A 27 3.43 1.44 3.77
C GLN A 27 3.80 0.07 3.17
N GLN A 28 4.53 0.05 2.04
CA GLN A 28 5.01 -1.18 1.40
C GLN A 28 5.94 -2.01 2.32
N LYS A 29 6.82 -1.36 3.09
CA LYS A 29 7.65 -2.04 4.10
C LYS A 29 6.80 -2.71 5.18
N MET A 30 5.80 -1.98 5.71
CA MET A 30 4.91 -2.46 6.75
C MET A 30 4.07 -3.64 6.26
N GLU A 31 3.58 -3.57 5.03
CA GLU A 31 2.84 -4.66 4.40
C GLU A 31 3.70 -5.91 4.23
N ALA A 32 4.91 -5.78 3.68
CA ALA A 32 5.80 -6.93 3.46
C ALA A 32 6.15 -7.66 4.77
N LEU A 33 6.34 -6.92 5.87
CA LEU A 33 6.61 -7.50 7.18
C LEU A 33 5.36 -8.07 7.85
N PHE A 34 4.19 -7.45 7.64
CA PHE A 34 2.92 -8.01 8.08
C PHE A 34 2.64 -9.36 7.39
N LEU A 35 2.85 -9.47 6.08
CA LEU A 35 2.72 -10.74 5.38
C LEU A 35 3.74 -11.77 5.88
N LYS A 36 4.94 -11.32 6.25
CA LYS A 36 5.94 -12.21 6.84
C LYS A 36 5.51 -12.74 8.21
N SER A 37 4.86 -11.93 9.05
CA SER A 37 4.35 -12.36 10.35
C SER A 37 3.15 -13.32 10.23
N LYS A 38 2.43 -13.28 9.11
CA LYS A 38 1.42 -14.29 8.72
C LYS A 38 2.00 -15.54 8.08
N GLU A 39 3.31 -15.73 8.19
CA GLU A 39 4.04 -16.91 7.72
C GLU A 39 4.02 -17.14 6.19
N LEU A 40 3.67 -16.12 5.40
CA LEU A 40 3.71 -16.27 3.94
C LEU A 40 5.12 -16.60 3.44
N PRO A 41 5.22 -17.41 2.36
CA PRO A 41 6.50 -17.74 1.76
C PRO A 41 7.10 -16.49 1.10
N HIS A 42 8.43 -16.40 1.15
CA HIS A 42 9.16 -15.21 0.71
C HIS A 42 8.86 -14.83 -0.75
N ARG A 43 8.68 -15.83 -1.62
CA ARG A 43 8.34 -15.63 -3.04
C ARG A 43 6.97 -14.97 -3.22
N GLU A 44 5.98 -15.37 -2.42
CA GLU A 44 4.64 -14.78 -2.48
C GLU A 44 4.64 -13.35 -1.97
N ILE A 45 5.37 -13.05 -0.90
CA ILE A 45 5.49 -11.68 -0.39
C ILE A 45 6.14 -10.77 -1.46
N CYS A 46 7.21 -11.24 -2.11
CA CYS A 46 7.84 -10.52 -3.22
C CYS A 46 6.87 -10.27 -4.38
N ARG A 47 6.02 -11.25 -4.70
CA ARG A 47 4.99 -11.14 -5.75
C ARG A 47 3.92 -10.11 -5.38
N ILE A 48 3.36 -10.21 -4.18
CA ILE A 48 2.26 -9.36 -3.69
C ILE A 48 2.71 -7.90 -3.55
N CYS A 49 3.88 -7.68 -2.93
CA CYS A 49 4.39 -6.34 -2.69
C CYS A 49 5.19 -5.76 -3.88
N GLU A 50 5.35 -6.51 -4.97
CA GLU A 50 6.16 -6.13 -6.14
C GLU A 50 7.60 -5.71 -5.78
N ILE A 51 8.24 -6.47 -4.90
CA ILE A 51 9.61 -6.21 -4.44
C ILE A 51 10.57 -7.36 -4.75
N SER A 52 11.85 -7.02 -4.92
CA SER A 52 12.89 -8.04 -5.05
C SER A 52 13.12 -8.80 -3.73
N LYS A 53 13.65 -10.02 -3.84
CA LYS A 53 14.10 -10.82 -2.68
C LYS A 53 15.12 -10.07 -1.83
N THR A 54 16.04 -9.35 -2.46
CA THR A 54 17.07 -8.57 -1.77
C THR A 54 16.44 -7.44 -0.95
N THR A 55 15.44 -6.76 -1.51
CA THR A 55 14.67 -5.71 -0.83
C THR A 55 13.96 -6.25 0.42
N LEU A 56 13.29 -7.39 0.31
CA LEU A 56 12.62 -8.02 1.45
C LEU A 56 13.62 -8.43 2.54
N ILE A 57 14.80 -8.92 2.18
CA ILE A 57 15.87 -9.21 3.15
C ILE A 57 16.32 -7.94 3.87
N THR A 58 16.46 -6.81 3.16
CA THR A 58 16.80 -5.53 3.78
C THR A 58 15.76 -5.13 4.81
N TYR A 59 14.46 -5.17 4.48
CA TYR A 59 13.39 -4.82 5.42
C TYR A 59 13.41 -5.69 6.68
N LEU A 60 13.67 -6.99 6.54
CA LEU A 60 13.81 -7.89 7.68
C LEU A 60 15.01 -7.55 8.57
N LYS A 61 16.13 -7.13 7.98
CA LYS A 61 17.31 -6.67 8.73
C LYS A 61 17.04 -5.36 9.47
N GLU A 62 16.39 -4.40 8.82
CA GLU A 62 16.00 -3.11 9.42
C GLU A 62 15.10 -3.33 10.64
N TYR A 63 14.06 -4.18 10.49
CA TYR A 63 13.18 -4.54 11.60
C TYR A 63 13.93 -5.27 12.72
N LYS A 64 14.84 -6.20 12.39
CA LYS A 64 15.66 -6.89 13.39
C LYS A 64 16.55 -5.92 14.19
N HIS A 65 17.03 -4.85 13.55
CA HIS A 65 17.93 -3.89 14.18
C HIS A 65 17.19 -2.91 15.10
N GLY A 66 16.03 -2.40 14.71
CA GLY A 66 15.36 -1.33 15.47
C GLY A 66 13.84 -1.33 15.41
N GLY A 67 13.25 -2.47 15.05
CA GLY A 67 11.80 -2.67 15.01
C GLY A 67 11.09 -1.70 14.06
N ILE A 68 9.86 -1.34 14.42
CA ILE A 68 9.01 -0.48 13.60
C ILE A 68 9.55 0.95 13.47
N LYS A 69 10.23 1.46 14.51
CA LYS A 69 10.81 2.81 14.48
C LYS A 69 11.83 2.94 13.37
N LYS A 70 12.73 1.96 13.24
CA LYS A 70 13.78 1.95 12.21
C LYS A 70 13.20 1.96 10.79
N LEU A 71 12.13 1.19 10.55
CA LEU A 71 11.47 1.12 9.25
C LEU A 71 10.93 2.47 8.77
N LYS A 72 10.47 3.32 9.70
CA LYS A 72 9.96 4.67 9.42
C LYS A 72 11.07 5.68 9.12
N GLU A 73 12.25 5.49 9.70
CA GLU A 73 13.37 6.43 9.55
C GLU A 73 14.11 6.30 8.21
N GLU A 74 14.15 5.09 7.64
CA GLU A 74 14.97 4.78 6.45
C GLU A 74 14.34 5.24 5.13
N THR A 75 13.12 5.77 5.13
CA THR A 75 12.45 6.29 3.93
C THR A 75 12.73 7.75 3.63
N LYS A 76 13.77 8.33 4.27
CA LYS A 76 14.28 9.67 3.98
C LYS A 76 14.93 9.76 2.60
N TYR A 77 14.16 9.50 1.55
CA TYR A 77 14.47 10.04 0.23
C TYR A 77 14.46 11.56 0.36
N ARG A 78 15.66 12.15 0.35
CA ARG A 78 15.89 13.61 0.38
C ARG A 78 15.89 14.20 -1.03
N GLY A 79 14.99 13.74 -1.89
CA GLY A 79 14.81 14.41 -3.19
C GLY A 79 14.29 15.82 -2.99
N PRO A 80 14.47 16.71 -3.98
CA PRO A 80 13.90 18.06 -3.91
C PRO A 80 12.39 17.94 -3.70
N ALA A 81 11.88 18.64 -2.69
CA ALA A 81 10.44 18.74 -2.46
C ALA A 81 9.83 19.35 -3.73
N LYS A 82 9.14 18.53 -4.53
CA LYS A 82 8.29 19.06 -5.58
C LYS A 82 7.06 19.60 -4.88
N GLU A 83 6.87 20.92 -4.92
CA GLU A 83 5.57 21.53 -4.63
C GLU A 83 4.54 20.86 -5.54
N VAL A 84 3.71 20.00 -4.96
CA VAL A 84 2.58 19.42 -5.67
C VAL A 84 1.55 20.53 -5.79
N LYS A 85 1.57 21.26 -6.91
CA LYS A 85 0.52 22.22 -7.24
C LYS A 85 -0.81 21.47 -7.20
N SER A 86 -1.73 21.90 -6.34
CA SER A 86 -3.10 21.39 -6.27
C SER A 86 -3.76 21.62 -7.63
N THR A 87 -3.74 20.62 -8.48
CA THR A 87 -4.43 20.68 -9.76
C THR A 87 -5.88 20.33 -9.48
N THR A 88 -6.74 21.35 -9.39
CA THR A 88 -8.21 21.24 -9.35
C THR A 88 -8.79 20.78 -10.69
N LYS A 89 -8.00 20.18 -11.57
CA LYS A 89 -8.55 19.38 -12.65
C LYS A 89 -8.79 17.99 -12.08
N GLY A 90 -9.96 17.83 -11.49
CA GLY A 90 -10.60 16.52 -11.45
C GLY A 90 -10.65 15.93 -12.87
N PHE A 91 -11.10 14.68 -12.98
CA PHE A 91 -11.29 13.98 -14.26
C PHE A 91 -12.42 14.63 -15.09
N SER A 92 -12.24 15.89 -15.49
CA SER A 92 -13.16 16.71 -16.29
C SER A 92 -12.64 16.74 -17.73
N GLY A 93 -12.50 15.55 -18.30
CA GLY A 93 -11.97 15.37 -19.66
C GLY A 93 -12.76 14.40 -20.51
N TYR A 94 -13.89 13.88 -20.02
CA TYR A 94 -14.80 13.08 -20.83
C TYR A 94 -16.18 13.71 -20.76
N VAL A 95 -16.46 14.60 -21.71
CA VAL A 95 -17.83 14.93 -22.11
C VAL A 95 -18.12 13.91 -23.21
N PRO A 96 -18.97 12.89 -22.97
CA PRO A 96 -19.43 12.06 -24.07
C PRO A 96 -20.09 12.99 -25.08
N ASP A 97 -19.56 13.01 -26.31
CA ASP A 97 -20.30 13.52 -27.47
C ASP A 97 -21.69 12.88 -27.45
N GLU A 98 -22.75 13.63 -27.76
CA GLU A 98 -24.18 13.32 -27.48
C GLU A 98 -24.75 12.13 -28.29
N SER A 99 -23.98 11.07 -28.44
CA SER A 99 -24.33 9.83 -29.10
C SER A 99 -23.90 8.64 -28.24
N ILE A 100 -24.37 8.58 -26.99
CA ILE A 100 -24.47 7.28 -26.31
C ILE A 100 -25.60 6.52 -27.02
N PRO A 101 -25.33 5.40 -27.71
CA PRO A 101 -26.39 4.60 -28.30
C PRO A 101 -27.30 4.12 -27.16
N SER A 102 -28.62 4.25 -27.34
CA SER A 102 -29.65 3.82 -26.39
C SER A 102 -29.51 2.36 -25.92
N SER A 103 -28.64 1.56 -26.55
CA SER A 103 -28.31 0.19 -26.17
C SER A 103 -27.43 0.06 -24.91
N TYR A 104 -26.89 1.17 -24.37
CA TYR A 104 -26.05 1.16 -23.15
C TYR A 104 -26.79 1.58 -21.87
N ILE A 105 -28.08 1.90 -21.94
CA ILE A 105 -28.92 2.09 -20.76
C ILE A 105 -29.54 0.74 -20.42
N SER A 106 -28.84 -0.09 -19.66
CA SER A 106 -29.46 -1.20 -18.95
C SER A 106 -30.29 -0.63 -17.81
N GLU A 107 -31.60 -0.70 -17.93
CA GLU A 107 -32.59 -0.37 -16.92
C GLU A 107 -32.53 -1.36 -15.74
N ASP A 108 -31.50 -1.29 -14.91
CA ASP A 108 -31.55 -1.88 -13.56
C ASP A 108 -31.81 -0.77 -12.55
N LYS A 109 -33.01 -0.21 -12.63
CA LYS A 109 -33.64 0.51 -11.51
C LYS A 109 -34.48 -0.49 -10.71
N GLN A 110 -33.87 -1.28 -9.83
CA GLN A 110 -34.56 -1.73 -8.62
C GLN A 110 -33.59 -1.87 -7.43
N GLU A 111 -33.87 -1.02 -6.43
CA GLU A 111 -33.74 -1.26 -4.98
C GLU A 111 -32.37 -1.62 -4.38
N LEU A 112 -31.70 -0.59 -3.85
CA LEU A 112 -31.01 -0.70 -2.57
C LEU A 112 -31.43 0.45 -1.66
N GLN A 113 -32.62 0.28 -1.08
CA GLN A 113 -33.04 0.97 0.13
C GLN A 113 -32.46 0.19 1.31
N TYR A 114 -31.28 0.59 1.79
CA TYR A 114 -30.71 0.03 3.02
C TYR A 114 -31.07 0.93 4.20
N ALA A 115 -32.00 0.41 5.01
CA ALA A 115 -32.12 0.67 6.45
C ALA A 115 -31.04 -0.11 7.22
#